data_AF-A0A820TJY1-F1
#
_entry.id   AF-A0A820TJY1-F1
#
_cell.length_a   1.000
_cell.length_b   1.000
_cell.length_c   1.000
_cell.angle_alpha   90.00
_cell.angle_beta   90.00
_cell.angle_gamma   90.00
#
_symmetry.space_group_name_H-M   'P 1'
#
loop_
_entity.id
_entity.type
_entity.pdbx_description
1 polymer ?
#
loop_
_entity_poly.entity_id
_entity_poly.type
_entity_poly.pdbx_seq_one_letter_code
_entity_poly.pdbx_strand_id
1 'polypeptide(L)'
;MAGTYDTEQQTIIDRIKCIAFREARDACATFINRKWITNKIHCTIRLVIEWWENSYDQCFTHYSNTGSKLKLSKASHDIIRKASGRQGKSCSVVVKEIAEKQKETAVRRTINNYRHREGLKPLRVIPKSLKSETHISDRLWLSGWLKNWTEEDFLHLAPSDEFYVCTAHRSYYQNDRICARSIEDIEEHERYREMVKNQICIGLFIMFTCKTLLCVIKDKGDS
;
A
#
# COMPACT_ATOMS: atom_id res chain seq x y z
N MET A 1 26.28 6.04 -3.29
CA MET A 1 25.14 5.59 -2.45
C MET A 1 24.34 6.82 -2.05
N ALA A 2 23.21 7.09 -2.70
CA ALA A 2 22.35 8.23 -2.38
C ALA A 2 21.22 7.72 -1.48
N GLY A 3 21.39 7.90 -0.17
CA GLY A 3 20.34 7.61 0.81
C GLY A 3 19.14 8.51 0.55
N THR A 4 17.96 7.90 0.50
CA THR A 4 16.66 8.54 0.44
C THR A 4 16.43 9.42 1.69
N TYR A 5 16.74 10.72 1.58
CA TYR A 5 16.47 11.74 2.61
C TYR A 5 15.24 12.62 2.26
N ASP A 6 14.27 12.08 1.52
CA ASP A 6 13.12 12.85 1.01
C ASP A 6 11.91 12.75 1.97
N THR A 7 12.14 12.87 3.28
CA THR A 7 11.06 12.97 4.27
C THR A 7 10.81 14.43 4.61
N GLU A 8 9.53 14.82 4.63
CA GLU A 8 9.05 16.17 4.99
C GLU A 8 9.64 16.65 6.32
N GLN A 9 9.80 15.72 7.27
CA GLN A 9 10.45 15.96 8.57
C GLN A 9 11.91 16.40 8.43
N GLN A 10 12.69 15.76 7.55
CA GLN A 10 14.09 16.13 7.34
C GLN A 10 14.21 17.54 6.77
N THR A 11 13.30 17.91 5.86
CA THR A 11 13.29 19.26 5.27
C THR A 11 12.98 20.34 6.32
N ILE A 12 12.07 20.07 7.26
CA ILE A 12 11.77 20.97 8.39
C ILE A 12 13.01 21.13 9.28
N ILE A 13 13.66 20.02 9.65
CA ILE A 13 14.89 20.03 10.45
C ILE A 13 15.97 20.87 9.77
N ASP A 14 16.14 20.69 8.46
CA ASP A 14 17.15 21.38 7.66
C ASP A 14 16.86 22.89 7.54
N ARG A 15 15.58 23.27 7.45
CA ARG A 15 15.16 24.67 7.49
C ARG A 15 15.45 25.31 8.85
N ILE A 16 15.12 24.63 9.94
CA ILE A 16 15.40 25.09 11.32
C ILE A 16 16.92 25.30 11.51
N LYS A 17 17.74 24.33 11.05
CA LYS A 17 19.21 24.46 11.08
C LYS A 17 19.69 25.66 10.28
N CYS A 18 19.13 25.90 9.09
CA CYS A 18 19.48 27.05 8.26
C CYS A 18 19.25 28.39 9.01
N ILE A 19 18.09 28.54 9.66
CA ILE A 19 17.76 29.73 10.45
C ILE A 19 18.70 29.88 11.65
N ALA A 20 18.96 28.80 12.37
CA ALA A 20 19.89 28.81 13.51
C ALA A 20 21.31 29.25 13.10
N PHE A 21 21.78 28.78 11.94
CA PHE A 21 23.10 29.19 11.42
C PHE A 21 23.13 30.64 10.96
N ARG A 22 22.02 31.18 10.42
CA ARG A 22 21.91 32.61 10.15
C ARG A 22 21.99 33.43 11.43
N GLU A 23 21.24 33.07 12.46
CA GLU A 23 21.28 33.79 13.74
C GLU A 23 22.66 33.74 14.39
N ALA A 24 23.35 32.61 14.31
CA ALA A 24 24.74 32.50 14.76
C ALA A 24 25.68 33.43 13.96
N ARG A 25 25.49 33.55 12.64
CA ARG A 25 26.24 34.50 11.81
C ARG A 25 25.98 35.94 12.25
N ASP A 26 24.72 36.29 12.46
CA ASP A 26 24.30 37.63 12.87
C ASP A 26 24.82 37.96 14.29
N ALA A 27 24.99 36.93 15.14
CA ALA A 27 25.69 36.97 16.43
C ALA A 27 27.23 36.87 16.33
N CYS A 28 27.80 37.35 15.22
CA CYS A 28 29.25 37.45 14.96
C CYS A 28 29.99 36.17 14.52
N ALA A 29 29.33 35.04 14.24
CA ALA A 29 29.99 33.89 13.61
C ALA A 29 30.18 34.11 12.09
N THR A 30 31.00 35.09 11.72
CA THR A 30 31.14 35.61 10.34
C THR A 30 31.64 34.58 9.30
N PHE A 31 32.26 33.49 9.74
CA PHE A 31 32.66 32.38 8.85
C PHE A 31 31.44 31.62 8.26
N ILE A 32 30.28 31.71 8.90
CA ILE A 32 29.04 31.08 8.44
C ILE A 32 28.51 31.87 7.25
N ASN A 33 28.58 31.26 6.07
CA ASN A 33 27.99 31.80 4.85
C ASN A 33 27.05 30.77 4.19
N ARG A 34 26.27 31.22 3.21
CA ARG A 34 25.27 30.37 2.53
C ARG A 34 25.89 29.11 1.90
N LYS A 35 27.12 29.22 1.37
CA LYS A 35 27.85 28.08 0.79
C LYS A 35 28.27 27.07 1.86
N TRP A 36 28.72 27.55 3.02
CA TRP A 36 29.05 26.72 4.17
C TRP A 36 27.81 25.95 4.66
N ILE A 37 26.66 26.61 4.79
CA ILE A 37 25.40 25.99 5.20
C ILE A 37 24.93 24.95 4.18
N THR A 38 25.01 25.27 2.89
CA THR A 38 24.69 24.33 1.79
C THR A 38 25.47 23.02 1.95
N ASN A 39 26.77 23.11 2.24
CA ASN A 39 27.64 21.96 2.45
C ASN A 39 27.33 21.19 3.76
N LYS A 40 26.92 21.88 4.82
CA LYS A 40 26.60 21.27 6.12
C LYS A 40 25.26 20.57 6.17
N ILE A 41 24.27 21.09 5.45
CA ILE A 41 22.91 20.56 5.40
C ILE A 41 22.71 19.63 4.20
N HIS A 42 23.70 19.52 3.30
CA HIS A 42 23.63 18.71 2.08
C HIS A 42 22.44 19.07 1.18
N CYS A 43 22.08 20.36 1.10
CA CYS A 43 20.99 20.86 0.27
C CYS A 43 21.52 21.72 -0.89
N THR A 44 20.63 22.32 -1.67
CA THR A 44 21.02 23.24 -2.76
C THR A 44 21.09 24.67 -2.25
N ILE A 45 22.00 25.48 -2.82
CA ILE A 45 22.14 26.88 -2.43
C ILE A 45 20.85 27.69 -2.64
N ARG A 46 20.02 27.29 -3.61
CA ARG A 46 18.71 27.90 -3.86
C ARG A 46 17.79 27.74 -2.66
N LEU A 47 17.74 26.55 -2.05
CA LEU A 47 16.94 26.30 -0.85
C LEU A 47 17.46 27.10 0.35
N VAL A 48 18.78 27.19 0.50
CA VAL A 48 19.38 28.02 1.57
C VAL A 48 19.00 29.48 1.42
N ILE A 49 18.98 30.03 0.19
CA ILE A 49 18.54 31.41 -0.08
C ILE A 49 17.05 31.57 0.25
N GLU A 50 16.22 30.63 -0.19
CA GLU A 50 14.77 30.64 0.07
C GLU A 50 14.45 30.59 1.57
N TRP A 51 15.19 29.79 2.34
CA TRP A 51 15.00 29.68 3.78
C TRP A 51 15.71 30.77 4.58
N TRP A 52 16.59 31.55 3.92
CA TRP A 52 17.44 32.53 4.58
C TRP A 52 16.66 33.62 5.28
N GLU A 53 15.49 34.00 4.76
CA GLU A 53 14.68 35.10 5.28
C GLU A 53 13.51 34.60 6.15
N ASN A 54 13.39 33.27 6.32
CA ASN A 54 12.29 32.71 7.08
C ASN A 54 12.46 32.94 8.59
N SER A 55 11.33 33.04 9.29
CA SER A 55 11.26 32.91 10.75
C SER A 55 11.06 31.45 11.17
N TYR A 56 11.31 31.13 12.45
CA TYR A 56 11.06 29.78 12.98
C TYR A 56 9.60 29.37 12.82
N ASP A 57 8.64 30.28 13.00
CA ASP A 57 7.22 30.00 12.79
C ASP A 57 6.93 29.60 11.34
N GLN A 58 7.65 30.20 10.39
CA GLN A 58 7.55 29.90 8.96
C GLN A 58 8.17 28.55 8.57
N CYS A 59 8.92 27.90 9.47
CA CYS A 59 9.34 26.51 9.26
C CYS A 59 8.17 25.54 9.23
N PHE A 60 7.07 25.89 9.90
CA PHE A 60 5.93 25.01 10.11
C PHE A 60 4.72 25.41 9.26
N THR A 61 4.68 26.62 8.68
CA THR A 61 3.44 27.16 8.10
C THR A 61 3.02 26.63 6.74
N HIS A 62 3.81 25.87 5.96
CA HIS A 62 3.27 25.35 4.68
C HIS A 62 3.93 24.08 4.10
N TYR A 63 3.17 22.97 4.19
CA TYR A 63 3.04 21.95 3.12
C TYR A 63 1.60 21.77 2.61
N SER A 64 0.60 22.42 3.21
CA SER A 64 -0.80 22.33 2.75
C SER A 64 -1.04 23.03 1.40
N ASN A 65 -0.35 24.15 1.12
CA ASN A 65 -0.65 25.02 -0.03
C ASN A 65 0.52 25.28 -0.99
N THR A 66 1.73 24.77 -0.71
CA THR A 66 2.97 25.02 -1.48
C THR A 66 3.31 23.94 -2.51
N GLY A 67 2.33 23.13 -2.92
CA GLY A 67 2.49 22.44 -4.20
C GLY A 67 2.02 23.39 -5.30
N SER A 68 2.80 23.50 -6.39
CA SER A 68 2.34 24.10 -7.66
C SER A 68 0.85 23.82 -7.83
N LYS A 69 0.03 24.87 -8.02
CA LYS A 69 -1.38 24.67 -8.41
C LYS A 69 -1.37 23.65 -9.53
N LEU A 70 -2.02 22.51 -9.31
CA LEU A 70 -2.10 21.44 -10.30
C LEU A 70 -2.72 22.11 -11.53
N LYS A 71 -1.97 22.21 -12.64
CA LYS A 71 -2.48 22.68 -13.92
C LYS A 71 -3.40 21.62 -14.55
N LEU A 72 -4.30 21.06 -13.75
CA LEU A 72 -5.36 20.19 -14.23
C LEU A 72 -6.60 21.04 -14.34
N SER A 73 -7.27 20.97 -15.48
CA SER A 73 -8.58 21.60 -15.62
C SER A 73 -9.58 20.98 -14.63
N LYS A 74 -10.69 21.69 -14.40
CA LYS A 74 -11.81 21.17 -13.63
C LYS A 74 -12.33 19.85 -14.21
N ALA A 75 -12.31 19.71 -15.54
CA ALA A 75 -12.67 18.48 -16.24
C ALA A 75 -11.72 17.32 -15.90
N SER A 76 -10.41 17.56 -15.84
CA SER A 76 -9.42 16.57 -15.38
C SER A 76 -9.63 16.17 -13.93
N HIS A 77 -9.99 17.11 -13.04
CA HIS A 77 -10.36 16.77 -11.66
C HIS A 77 -11.61 15.87 -11.58
N ASP A 78 -12.63 16.13 -12.40
CA ASP A 78 -13.83 15.29 -12.46
C ASP A 78 -13.53 13.87 -12.98
N ILE A 79 -12.60 13.73 -13.94
CA ILE A 79 -12.10 12.43 -14.38
C ILE A 79 -11.40 11.71 -13.22
N ILE A 80 -10.52 12.40 -12.47
CA ILE A 80 -9.83 11.78 -11.33
C ILE A 80 -10.84 11.36 -10.25
N ARG A 81 -11.83 12.20 -9.94
CA ARG A 81 -12.87 11.90 -8.93
C ARG A 81 -13.73 10.70 -9.35
N LYS A 82 -14.22 10.67 -10.59
CA LYS A 82 -14.95 9.52 -11.15
C LYS A 82 -14.10 8.26 -11.16
N ALA A 83 -12.84 8.36 -11.56
CA ALA A 83 -11.90 7.24 -11.62
C ALA A 83 -11.41 6.76 -10.23
N SER A 84 -11.68 7.51 -9.17
CA SER A 84 -11.35 7.16 -7.78
C SER A 84 -12.55 6.63 -6.99
N GLY A 85 -13.68 6.37 -7.67
CA GLY A 85 -14.87 5.73 -7.10
C GLY A 85 -14.72 4.23 -6.80
N ARG A 86 -15.84 3.50 -6.75
CA ARG A 86 -15.98 2.11 -6.23
C ARG A 86 -15.00 1.06 -6.79
N GLN A 87 -14.46 1.26 -8.00
CA GLN A 87 -13.30 0.53 -8.54
C GLN A 87 -12.22 1.58 -8.87
N GLY A 88 -11.24 1.75 -7.98
CA GLY A 88 -10.19 2.74 -8.18
C GLY A 88 -9.30 2.38 -9.38
N LYS A 89 -9.35 3.20 -10.44
CA LYS A 89 -8.38 3.07 -11.55
C LYS A 89 -6.98 3.45 -11.07
N SER A 90 -5.95 2.75 -11.53
CA SER A 90 -4.56 3.10 -11.20
C SER A 90 -4.22 4.50 -11.72
N CYS A 91 -3.31 5.21 -11.03
CA CYS A 91 -2.94 6.57 -11.44
C CYS A 91 -2.43 6.62 -12.89
N SER A 92 -1.75 5.57 -13.37
CA SER A 92 -1.27 5.48 -14.77
C SER A 92 -2.41 5.37 -15.78
N VAL A 93 -3.49 4.65 -15.45
CA VAL A 93 -4.69 4.59 -16.30
C VAL A 93 -5.37 5.94 -16.36
N VAL A 94 -5.48 6.64 -15.22
CA VAL A 94 -6.08 7.97 -15.18
C VAL A 94 -5.25 9.00 -15.95
N VAL A 95 -3.92 8.88 -15.95
CA VAL A 95 -3.04 9.72 -16.81
C VAL A 95 -3.41 9.54 -18.29
N LYS A 96 -3.53 8.29 -18.76
CA LYS A 96 -3.90 8.00 -20.16
C LYS A 96 -5.28 8.56 -20.49
N GLU A 97 -6.25 8.37 -19.61
CA GLU A 97 -7.62 8.86 -19.81
C GLU A 97 -7.71 10.39 -19.86
N ILE A 98 -6.90 11.10 -19.06
CA ILE A 98 -6.79 12.57 -19.15
C ILE A 98 -6.14 12.99 -20.46
N ALA A 99 -5.07 12.31 -20.88
CA ALA A 99 -4.38 12.61 -22.15
C ALA A 99 -5.30 12.38 -23.36
N GLU A 100 -6.11 11.32 -23.34
CA GLU A 100 -7.04 10.98 -24.42
C GLU A 100 -8.25 11.92 -24.47
N LYS A 101 -8.89 12.19 -23.31
CA LYS A 101 -10.16 12.94 -23.27
C LYS A 101 -10.00 14.45 -23.22
N GLN A 102 -8.97 14.94 -22.53
CA GLN A 102 -8.76 16.37 -22.30
C GLN A 102 -7.59 16.92 -23.12
N LYS A 103 -6.84 16.05 -23.82
CA LYS A 103 -5.59 16.42 -24.52
C LYS A 103 -4.59 17.13 -23.59
N GLU A 104 -4.66 16.84 -22.29
CA GLU A 104 -3.80 17.40 -21.25
C GLU A 104 -2.71 16.41 -20.87
N THR A 105 -1.48 16.89 -20.68
CA THR A 105 -0.37 16.06 -20.22
C THR A 105 -0.35 16.03 -18.69
N ALA A 106 -0.81 14.93 -18.10
CA ALA A 106 -0.75 14.70 -16.66
C ALA A 106 0.37 13.72 -16.30
N VAL A 107 1.03 13.93 -15.15
CA VAL A 107 2.02 12.98 -14.61
C VAL A 107 1.40 12.15 -13.51
N ARG A 108 1.81 10.88 -13.37
CA ARG A 108 1.32 9.97 -12.32
C ARG A 108 1.37 10.60 -10.93
N ARG A 109 2.45 11.32 -10.62
CA ARG A 109 2.68 12.02 -9.34
C ARG A 109 1.63 13.11 -9.10
N THR A 110 1.24 13.85 -10.13
CA THR A 110 0.19 14.88 -10.10
C THR A 110 -1.15 14.30 -9.64
N ILE A 111 -1.54 13.15 -10.20
CA ILE A 111 -2.79 12.47 -9.83
C ILE A 111 -2.71 11.88 -8.42
N ASN A 112 -1.57 11.31 -8.04
CA ASN A 112 -1.36 10.76 -6.70
C ASN A 112 -1.45 11.85 -5.62
N ASN A 113 -0.81 12.99 -5.86
CA ASN A 113 -0.86 14.14 -4.96
C ASN A 113 -2.29 14.70 -4.84
N TYR A 114 -3.02 14.77 -5.95
CA TYR A 114 -4.44 15.17 -5.93
C TYR A 114 -5.27 14.22 -5.06
N ARG A 115 -5.15 12.90 -5.27
CA ARG A 115 -5.86 11.88 -4.48
C ARG A 115 -5.54 11.99 -2.99
N HIS A 116 -4.26 12.20 -2.65
CA HIS A 116 -3.85 12.35 -1.26
C HIS A 116 -4.46 13.61 -0.62
N ARG A 117 -4.46 14.75 -1.33
CA ARG A 117 -5.06 16.01 -0.85
C ARG A 117 -6.56 15.89 -0.61
N GLU A 118 -7.27 15.19 -1.50
CA GLU A 118 -8.72 14.95 -1.38
C GLU A 118 -9.06 13.81 -0.42
N GLY A 119 -8.08 13.22 0.29
CA GLY A 119 -8.31 12.14 1.25
C GLY A 119 -8.64 10.77 0.64
N LEU A 120 -8.43 10.59 -0.67
CA LEU A 120 -8.71 9.35 -1.41
C LEU A 120 -7.60 8.33 -1.16
N LYS A 121 -7.76 7.52 -0.11
CA LYS A 121 -6.78 6.49 0.30
C LYS A 121 -6.97 5.18 -0.46
N PRO A 122 -5.89 4.51 -0.90
CA PRO A 122 -5.97 3.17 -1.47
C PRO A 122 -6.38 2.17 -0.39
N LEU A 123 -7.52 1.49 -0.58
CA LEU A 123 -7.96 0.41 0.30
C LEU A 123 -7.53 -0.93 -0.28
N ARG A 124 -6.95 -1.79 0.56
CA ARG A 124 -6.68 -3.19 0.21
C ARG A 124 -8.01 -3.94 0.26
N VAL A 125 -8.52 -4.34 -0.89
CA VAL A 125 -9.68 -5.23 -0.95
C VAL A 125 -9.19 -6.63 -0.59
N ILE A 126 -9.59 -7.10 0.58
CA ILE A 126 -9.41 -8.50 0.97
C ILE A 126 -10.64 -9.23 0.40
N PRO A 127 -10.47 -10.18 -0.53
CA PRO A 127 -11.59 -11.00 -0.98
C PRO A 127 -12.12 -11.75 0.24
N LYS A 128 -13.30 -11.36 0.72
CA LYS A 128 -14.07 -12.17 1.66
C LYS A 128 -14.76 -13.23 0.83
N SER A 129 -14.83 -14.45 1.33
CA SER A 129 -15.73 -15.45 0.75
C SER A 129 -17.15 -14.85 0.69
N LEU A 130 -17.79 -14.98 -0.47
CA LEU A 130 -19.20 -14.63 -0.61
C LEU A 130 -19.97 -15.60 0.29
N LYS A 131 -20.61 -15.05 1.34
CA LYS A 131 -21.44 -15.84 2.24
C LYS A 131 -22.89 -15.64 1.83
N SER A 132 -23.58 -16.73 1.55
CA SER A 132 -25.05 -16.72 1.48
C SER A 132 -25.63 -16.31 2.83
N GLU A 133 -26.89 -15.87 2.84
CA GLU A 133 -27.60 -15.60 4.10
C GLU A 133 -27.61 -16.83 5.03
N THR A 134 -27.76 -18.02 4.46
CA THR A 134 -27.65 -19.30 5.17
C THR A 134 -26.27 -19.46 5.82
N HIS A 135 -25.17 -19.23 5.09
CA HIS A 135 -23.82 -19.28 5.67
C HIS A 135 -23.58 -18.25 6.77
N ILE A 136 -24.27 -17.10 6.74
CA ILE A 136 -24.20 -16.11 7.81
C ILE A 136 -24.95 -16.64 9.03
N SER A 137 -26.17 -17.14 8.84
CA SER A 137 -27.01 -17.72 9.90
C SER A 137 -26.32 -18.89 10.60
N ASP A 138 -25.79 -19.86 9.85
CA ASP A 138 -25.12 -21.05 10.41
C ASP A 138 -23.89 -20.67 11.23
N ARG A 139 -23.13 -19.67 10.78
CA ARG A 139 -21.96 -19.17 11.53
C ARG A 139 -22.36 -18.46 12.81
N LEU A 140 -23.44 -17.68 12.79
CA LEU A 140 -23.95 -17.01 13.99
C LEU A 140 -24.50 -18.03 14.99
N TRP A 141 -25.23 -19.03 14.50
CA TRP A 141 -25.71 -20.15 15.31
C TRP A 141 -24.54 -20.92 15.94
N LEU A 142 -23.55 -21.34 15.14
CA LEU A 142 -22.37 -22.06 15.60
C LEU A 142 -21.59 -21.22 16.62
N SER A 143 -21.40 -19.92 16.36
CA SER A 143 -20.72 -19.02 17.31
C SER A 143 -21.50 -18.87 18.61
N GLY A 144 -22.83 -18.81 18.55
CA GLY A 144 -23.70 -18.78 19.72
C GLY A 144 -23.64 -20.07 20.53
N TRP A 145 -23.56 -21.22 19.85
CA TRP A 145 -23.41 -22.52 20.48
C TRP A 145 -22.03 -22.69 21.15
N LEU A 146 -20.95 -22.32 20.45
CA LEU A 146 -19.58 -22.34 20.97
C LEU A 146 -19.33 -21.33 22.10
N LYS A 147 -20.17 -20.28 22.24
CA LYS A 147 -20.03 -19.26 23.29
C LYS A 147 -20.07 -19.85 24.71
N ASN A 148 -20.78 -20.95 24.89
CA ASN A 148 -20.96 -21.59 26.19
C ASN A 148 -19.92 -22.70 26.46
N TRP A 149 -18.98 -22.93 25.53
CA TRP A 149 -17.94 -23.93 25.72
C TRP A 149 -16.90 -23.44 26.72
N THR A 150 -16.48 -24.36 27.56
CA THR A 150 -15.41 -24.20 28.54
C THR A 150 -14.07 -24.64 27.97
N GLU A 151 -12.99 -24.37 28.70
CA GLU A 151 -11.65 -24.83 28.32
C GLU A 151 -11.59 -26.36 28.17
N GLU A 152 -12.29 -27.11 29.03
CA GLU A 152 -12.34 -28.56 28.98
C GLU A 152 -13.01 -29.08 27.69
N ASP A 153 -14.07 -28.41 27.22
CA ASP A 153 -14.74 -28.76 25.96
C ASP A 153 -13.80 -28.59 24.75
N PHE A 154 -12.98 -27.53 24.74
CA PHE A 154 -11.99 -27.31 23.68
C PHE A 154 -10.81 -28.29 23.74
N LEU A 155 -10.48 -28.84 24.91
CA LEU A 155 -9.40 -29.83 25.05
C LEU A 155 -9.74 -31.17 24.39
N HIS A 156 -11.02 -31.47 24.22
CA HIS A 156 -11.52 -32.67 23.55
C HIS A 156 -11.79 -32.46 22.05
N LEU A 157 -11.63 -31.24 21.53
CA LEU A 157 -11.80 -30.95 20.11
C LEU A 157 -10.55 -31.43 19.33
N ALA A 158 -10.78 -32.30 18.35
CA ALA A 158 -9.76 -32.72 17.38
C ALA A 158 -10.13 -32.19 15.99
N PRO A 159 -9.76 -30.93 15.66
CA PRO A 159 -9.95 -30.41 14.32
C PRO A 159 -9.09 -31.16 13.30
N SER A 160 -9.64 -31.32 12.10
CA SER A 160 -8.93 -31.80 10.91
C SER A 160 -9.17 -30.83 9.78
N ASP A 161 -8.13 -30.60 8.97
CA ASP A 161 -8.27 -29.83 7.73
C ASP A 161 -7.40 -30.45 6.63
N GLU A 162 -7.84 -30.23 5.41
CA GLU A 162 -7.15 -30.66 4.20
C GLU A 162 -6.50 -29.46 3.55
N PHE A 163 -5.19 -29.55 3.31
CA PHE A 163 -4.52 -28.51 2.56
C PHE A 163 -3.58 -29.09 1.50
N TYR A 164 -3.58 -28.44 0.35
CA TYR A 164 -2.72 -28.78 -0.75
C TYR A 164 -1.42 -27.99 -0.64
N VAL A 165 -0.29 -28.71 -0.67
CA VAL A 165 1.03 -28.10 -0.77
C VAL A 165 1.53 -28.24 -2.19
N CYS A 166 1.63 -27.12 -2.90
CA CYS A 166 2.21 -27.09 -4.24
C CYS A 166 3.74 -27.22 -4.13
N THR A 167 4.31 -28.33 -4.63
CA THR A 167 5.76 -28.59 -4.55
C THR A 167 6.55 -27.87 -5.63
N ALA A 168 5.92 -27.54 -6.76
CA ALA A 168 6.49 -26.74 -7.82
C ALA A 168 5.62 -25.50 -8.07
N HIS A 169 5.75 -24.50 -7.20
CA HIS A 169 5.24 -23.18 -7.52
C HIS A 169 6.28 -22.48 -8.40
N ARG A 170 5.99 -22.19 -9.67
CA ARG A 170 6.76 -21.14 -10.38
C ARG A 170 6.59 -19.89 -9.53
N SER A 171 7.69 -19.40 -8.95
CA SER A 171 7.69 -18.23 -8.07
C SER A 171 6.83 -17.14 -8.71
N TYR A 172 5.77 -16.72 -8.00
CA TYR A 172 4.91 -15.62 -8.42
C TYR A 172 5.81 -14.51 -8.98
N TYR A 173 5.75 -14.25 -10.29
CA TYR A 173 6.22 -12.96 -10.76
C TYR A 173 5.37 -11.94 -9.99
N GLN A 174 5.98 -11.09 -9.16
CA GLN A 174 5.30 -10.07 -8.34
C GLN A 174 4.36 -9.15 -9.17
N ASN A 175 4.36 -9.28 -10.49
CA ASN A 175 3.60 -8.51 -11.46
C ASN A 175 2.45 -9.29 -12.13
N ASP A 176 2.22 -10.56 -11.78
CA ASP A 176 1.17 -11.38 -12.40
C ASP A 176 -0.17 -11.14 -11.73
N ARG A 177 -0.83 -10.06 -12.16
CA ARG A 177 -2.21 -9.73 -11.79
C ARG A 177 -3.14 -10.13 -12.93
N ILE A 178 -4.06 -11.04 -12.64
CA ILE A 178 -5.20 -11.34 -13.52
C ILE A 178 -6.43 -10.72 -12.87
N CYS A 179 -7.16 -9.88 -13.60
CA CYS A 179 -8.42 -9.29 -13.13
C CYS A 179 -9.54 -9.76 -14.05
N ALA A 180 -10.54 -10.45 -13.49
CA ALA A 180 -11.67 -11.03 -14.18
C ALA A 180 -13.00 -10.50 -13.61
N ARG A 181 -14.12 -10.63 -14.32
CA ARG A 181 -15.44 -10.11 -13.87
C ARG A 181 -16.22 -11.15 -13.08
N SER A 182 -15.99 -12.44 -13.33
CA SER A 182 -16.52 -13.56 -12.55
C SER A 182 -15.45 -14.65 -12.36
N ILE A 183 -15.77 -15.74 -11.64
CA ILE A 183 -14.83 -16.87 -11.44
C ILE A 183 -14.66 -17.64 -12.75
N GLU A 184 -15.73 -17.76 -13.53
CA GLU A 184 -15.75 -18.44 -14.83
C GLU A 184 -14.79 -17.79 -15.83
N ASP A 185 -14.68 -16.45 -15.80
CA ASP A 185 -13.73 -15.67 -16.61
C ASP A 185 -12.25 -15.96 -16.28
N ILE A 186 -11.96 -16.46 -15.07
CA ILE A 186 -10.59 -16.80 -14.64
C ILE A 186 -10.20 -18.17 -15.21
N GLU A 187 -11.13 -19.13 -15.21
CA GLU A 187 -10.92 -20.50 -15.68
C GLU A 187 -10.69 -20.59 -17.20
N GLU A 188 -11.27 -19.65 -17.96
CA GLU A 188 -11.05 -19.53 -19.39
C GLU A 188 -9.76 -18.80 -19.80
N HIS A 189 -9.13 -18.08 -18.87
CA HIS A 189 -7.94 -17.30 -19.16
C HIS A 189 -6.73 -18.21 -19.44
N GLU A 190 -6.15 -18.11 -20.65
CA GLU A 190 -5.05 -18.97 -21.13
C GLU A 190 -3.86 -19.03 -20.15
N ARG A 191 -3.49 -17.88 -19.59
CA ARG A 191 -2.44 -17.78 -18.55
C ARG A 191 -2.79 -18.49 -17.23
N TYR A 192 -4.06 -18.49 -16.82
CA TYR A 192 -4.51 -19.24 -15.64
C TYR A 192 -4.49 -20.75 -15.94
N ARG A 193 -4.94 -21.16 -17.14
CA ARG A 193 -4.86 -22.55 -17.60
C ARG A 193 -3.42 -23.07 -17.63
N GLU A 194 -2.46 -22.28 -18.10
CA GLU A 194 -1.03 -22.63 -18.06
C GLU A 194 -0.46 -22.73 -16.64
N MET A 195 -0.90 -21.84 -15.74
CA MET A 195 -0.52 -21.86 -14.32
C MET A 195 -1.07 -23.08 -13.58
N VAL A 196 -2.28 -23.53 -13.91
CA VAL A 196 -2.95 -24.69 -13.29
C VAL A 196 -2.44 -26.01 -13.89
N LYS A 197 -2.19 -26.07 -15.20
CA LYS A 197 -1.78 -27.28 -15.93
C LYS A 197 -0.47 -27.92 -15.44
N ASN A 198 0.41 -27.16 -14.79
CA ASN A 198 1.73 -27.62 -14.36
C ASN A 198 1.92 -27.63 -12.83
N GLN A 199 0.84 -27.59 -12.04
CA GLN A 199 0.97 -27.67 -10.58
C GLN A 199 1.13 -29.13 -10.16
N ILE A 200 2.32 -29.44 -9.65
CA ILE A 200 2.52 -30.67 -8.89
C ILE A 200 2.11 -30.35 -7.45
N CYS A 201 0.93 -30.81 -7.06
CA CYS A 201 0.42 -30.69 -5.69
C CYS A 201 0.68 -31.99 -4.94
N ILE A 202 0.98 -31.89 -3.65
CA ILE A 202 0.90 -32.99 -2.70
C ILE A 202 -0.26 -32.63 -1.75
N GLY A 203 -1.26 -33.50 -1.68
CA GLY A 203 -2.28 -33.44 -0.64
C GLY A 203 -1.68 -33.83 0.71
N LEU A 204 -1.83 -32.94 1.71
CA LEU A 204 -1.53 -33.25 3.10
C LEU A 204 -2.82 -33.16 3.90
N PHE A 205 -3.19 -34.28 4.53
CA PHE A 205 -4.26 -34.32 5.51
C PHE A 205 -3.64 -34.17 6.89
N ILE A 206 -4.03 -33.14 7.64
CA ILE A 206 -3.50 -32.93 8.98
C ILE A 206 -4.62 -33.04 10.02
N MET A 207 -4.40 -33.91 11.00
CA MET A 207 -5.21 -33.98 12.21
C MET A 207 -4.40 -33.47 13.40
N PHE A 208 -5.00 -32.59 14.19
CA PHE A 208 -4.36 -32.06 15.39
C PHE A 208 -5.40 -31.84 16.48
N THR A 209 -4.96 -31.98 17.74
CA THR A 209 -5.67 -31.40 18.87
C THR A 209 -5.08 -30.02 19.16
N CYS A 210 -5.70 -29.28 20.07
CA CYS A 210 -5.15 -28.04 20.61
C CYS A 210 -3.77 -28.19 21.30
N LYS A 211 -3.31 -29.42 21.58
CA LYS A 211 -2.01 -29.69 22.23
C LYS A 211 -1.00 -30.43 21.35
N THR A 212 -1.45 -31.23 20.40
CA THR A 212 -0.58 -32.14 19.65
C THR A 212 -1.04 -32.35 18.22
N LEU A 213 -0.09 -32.38 17.28
CA LEU A 213 -0.28 -32.93 15.96
C LEU A 213 -0.52 -34.44 16.10
N LEU A 214 -1.69 -34.92 15.67
CA LEU A 214 -2.07 -36.33 15.81
C LEU A 214 -1.54 -37.17 14.65
N CYS A 215 -1.70 -36.69 13.42
CA CYS A 215 -1.31 -37.43 12.23
C CYS A 215 -1.15 -36.49 11.03
N VAL A 216 -0.22 -36.84 10.12
CA VAL A 216 -0.10 -36.24 8.79
C VAL A 216 -0.20 -37.38 7.79
N ILE A 217 -1.27 -37.42 7.00
CA ILE A 217 -1.44 -38.43 5.97
C ILE A 217 -1.04 -37.82 4.63
N LYS A 218 -0.11 -38.46 3.94
CA LYS A 218 0.33 -38.07 2.58
C LYS A 218 -0.55 -38.76 1.53
N ASP A 219 -0.57 -38.23 0.30
CA ASP A 219 -1.38 -38.70 -0.85
C ASP A 219 -1.39 -40.22 -1.13
N LYS A 220 -0.42 -41.00 -0.64
CA LYS A 220 -0.37 -42.46 -0.81
C LYS A 220 -0.94 -43.27 0.35
N GLY A 221 -1.50 -42.61 1.37
CA GLY A 221 -1.94 -43.25 2.62
C GLY A 221 -0.79 -43.55 3.59
N ASP A 222 0.42 -43.06 3.29
CA ASP A 222 1.56 -43.16 4.20
C ASP A 222 1.39 -42.13 5.34
N SER A 223 1.31 -42.62 6.58
CA SER A 223 1.30 -41.84 7.83
C SER A 223 2.71 -41.68 8.41
#